data_AF-A0A968N7Q7-F1
#
_entry.id   AF-A0A968N7Q7-F1
#
_cell.length_a   1.000
_cell.length_b   1.000
_cell.length_c   1.000
_cell.angle_alpha   90.00
_cell.angle_beta   90.00
_cell.angle_gamma   90.00
#
_symmetry.space_group_name_H-M   'P 1'
#
loop_
_entity.id
_entity.type
_entity.pdbx_description
1 polymer ?
#
loop_
_entity_poly.entity_id
_entity_poly.type
_entity_poly.pdbx_seq_one_letter_code
_entity_poly.pdbx_strand_id
1 'polypeptide(L)'
;MPSLVNEQPSLQLPATGPISRHQMQTAIEAEIAQIAKGLNKLERICETYVGDRTKLRVAIEKNKTEIAIWETCLDMLNRLEG
;
A
#
# COMPACT_ATOMS: atom_id res chain seq x y z
N MET A 1 23.33 -4.57 -15.48
CA MET A 1 22.05 -3.95 -15.05
C MET A 1 21.77 -4.45 -13.64
N PRO A 2 21.65 -3.61 -12.61
CA PRO A 2 21.30 -4.11 -11.29
C PRO A 2 19.81 -4.43 -11.26
N SER A 3 19.48 -5.71 -11.07
CA SER A 3 18.12 -6.17 -10.81
C SER A 3 17.64 -5.52 -9.52
N LEU A 4 16.60 -4.68 -9.62
CA LEU A 4 15.83 -4.22 -8.48
C LEU A 4 14.97 -5.40 -8.00
N VAL A 5 15.59 -6.36 -7.32
CA VAL A 5 14.87 -7.34 -6.52
C VAL A 5 14.24 -6.54 -5.40
N ASN A 6 12.96 -6.22 -5.58
CA ASN A 6 12.11 -5.69 -4.54
C ASN A 6 12.00 -6.84 -3.52
N GLU A 7 12.85 -6.83 -2.50
CA GLU A 7 12.73 -7.74 -1.36
C GLU A 7 11.41 -7.39 -0.67
N GLN A 8 10.33 -8.03 -1.10
CA GLN A 8 9.05 -8.00 -0.41
C GLN A 8 9.26 -8.71 0.93
N PRO A 9 9.04 -8.04 2.08
CA PRO A 9 8.71 -8.79 3.28
C PRO A 9 7.30 -9.36 3.05
N SER A 10 7.23 -10.53 2.44
CA SER A 10 5.98 -11.27 2.31
C SER A 10 5.50 -11.59 3.72
N LEU A 11 4.43 -10.93 4.16
CA LEU A 11 3.72 -11.35 5.36
C LEU A 11 3.32 -12.82 5.14
N GLN A 12 3.98 -13.74 5.84
CA GLN A 12 3.62 -15.15 5.84
C GLN A 12 2.32 -15.30 6.63
N LEU A 13 1.19 -15.13 5.94
CA LEU A 13 -0.11 -15.50 6.48
C LEU A 13 -0.14 -17.03 6.65
N PRO A 14 -0.73 -17.55 7.74
CA PRO A 14 -0.86 -18.98 7.93
C PRO A 14 -1.66 -19.59 6.76
N ALA A 15 -1.08 -20.57 6.08
CA ALA A 15 -1.66 -21.20 4.89
C ALA A 15 -2.99 -21.93 5.15
N THR A 16 -3.28 -22.24 6.43
CA THR A 16 -4.56 -22.82 6.89
C THR A 16 -4.82 -22.40 8.33
N GLY A 17 -5.99 -21.80 8.60
CA GLY A 17 -6.44 -21.39 9.95
C GLY A 17 -7.03 -19.98 9.99
N PRO A 18 -7.83 -19.64 11.02
CA PRO A 18 -8.34 -18.29 11.20
C PRO A 18 -7.19 -17.32 11.49
N ILE A 19 -7.12 -16.24 10.71
CA ILE A 19 -6.16 -15.13 10.92
C ILE A 19 -6.61 -14.36 12.17
N SER A 20 -5.70 -14.14 13.11
CA SER A 20 -6.01 -13.32 14.28
C SER A 20 -6.22 -11.85 13.89
N ARG A 21 -7.04 -11.11 14.64
CA ARG A 21 -7.25 -9.67 14.41
C ARG A 21 -5.93 -8.90 14.31
N HIS A 22 -4.99 -9.19 15.22
CA HIS A 22 -3.68 -8.56 15.21
C HIS A 22 -2.90 -8.85 13.91
N GLN A 23 -2.94 -10.08 13.41
CA GLN A 23 -2.33 -10.43 12.13
C GLN A 23 -3.00 -9.70 10.95
N MET A 24 -4.32 -9.55 10.98
CA MET A 24 -5.07 -8.80 9.96
C MET A 24 -4.72 -7.31 9.99
N GLN A 25 -4.66 -6.72 11.18
CA GLN A 25 -4.23 -5.33 11.37
C GLN A 25 -2.83 -5.10 10.83
N THR A 26 -1.86 -5.92 11.25
CA THR A 26 -0.47 -5.84 10.77
C THR A 26 -0.38 -6.01 9.25
N ALA A 27 -1.19 -6.88 8.66
CA ALA A 27 -1.24 -7.05 7.20
C ALA A 27 -1.76 -5.78 6.49
N ILE A 28 -2.85 -5.18 6.99
CA ILE A 28 -3.41 -3.95 6.42
C ILE A 28 -2.40 -2.79 6.53
N GLU A 29 -1.78 -2.62 7.70
CA GLU A 29 -0.76 -1.59 7.93
C GLU A 29 0.45 -1.77 7.01
N ALA A 30 0.87 -3.02 6.76
CA ALA A 30 1.97 -3.32 5.84
C ALA A 30 1.61 -2.96 4.38
N GLU A 31 0.39 -3.26 3.92
CA GLU A 31 -0.07 -2.89 2.58
C GLU A 31 -0.11 -1.36 2.40
N ILE A 32 -0.65 -0.63 3.39
CA ILE A 32 -0.65 0.85 3.38
C ILE A 32 0.78 1.39 3.26
N ALA A 33 1.70 0.89 4.10
CA ALA A 33 3.10 1.34 4.09
C ALA A 33 3.80 1.05 2.75
N GLN A 34 3.51 -0.11 2.14
CA GLN A 34 4.07 -0.49 0.84
C GLN A 34 3.56 0.44 -0.28
N ILE A 35 2.26 0.69 -0.34
CA ILE A 35 1.67 1.57 -1.36
C ILE A 35 2.16 3.01 -1.15
N ALA A 36 2.23 3.49 0.09
CA ALA A 36 2.75 4.82 0.43
C ALA A 36 4.21 5.03 -0.02
N LYS A 37 5.06 4.01 0.14
CA LYS A 37 6.44 4.04 -0.36
C LYS A 37 6.49 4.15 -1.89
N GLY A 38 5.64 3.41 -2.59
CA GLY A 38 5.49 3.49 -4.04
C GLY A 38 4.96 4.86 -4.51
N LEU A 39 3.98 5.41 -3.78
CA LEU A 39 3.38 6.71 -4.04
C LEU A 39 4.41 7.84 -3.94
N ASN A 40 5.21 7.88 -2.86
CA ASN A 40 6.25 8.91 -2.70
C ASN A 40 7.24 8.93 -3.88
N LYS A 41 7.60 7.75 -4.38
CA LYS A 41 8.46 7.63 -5.58
C LYS A 41 7.78 8.20 -6.82
N LEU A 42 6.50 7.90 -7.03
CA LEU A 42 5.73 8.43 -8.18
C LEU A 42 5.56 9.95 -8.10
N GLU A 43 5.31 10.49 -6.91
CA GLU A 43 5.20 11.93 -6.69
C GLU A 43 6.50 12.66 -7.04
N ARG A 44 7.65 12.18 -6.54
CA ARG A 44 8.97 12.74 -6.92
C ARG A 44 9.26 12.69 -8.42
N ILE A 45 8.87 11.60 -9.08
CA ILE A 45 8.99 11.50 -10.53
C ILE A 45 8.07 12.55 -11.19
N CYS A 46 6.83 12.68 -10.75
CA CYS A 46 5.87 13.65 -11.29
C CYS A 46 6.32 15.12 -11.10
N GLU A 47 7.05 15.42 -10.04
CA GLU A 47 7.63 16.75 -9.78
C GLU A 47 8.80 17.08 -10.72
N THR A 48 9.65 16.08 -11.01
CA THR A 48 10.89 16.28 -11.78
C THR A 48 10.75 15.93 -13.26
N TYR A 49 9.68 15.24 -13.66
CA TYR A 49 9.46 14.81 -15.04
C TYR A 49 9.04 15.96 -15.94
N VAL A 50 9.87 16.23 -16.96
CA VAL A 50 9.61 17.22 -18.01
C VAL A 50 8.94 16.50 -19.18
N GLY A 51 7.60 16.53 -19.22
CA GLY A 51 6.78 15.87 -20.24
C GLY A 51 5.30 15.82 -19.86
N ASP A 52 4.50 15.02 -20.58
CA ASP A 52 3.10 14.78 -20.22
C ASP A 52 3.02 13.93 -18.94
N ARG A 53 2.45 14.53 -17.89
CA ARG A 53 2.30 13.92 -16.56
C ARG A 53 0.94 13.26 -16.34
N THR A 54 0.06 13.22 -17.35
CA THR A 54 -1.31 12.73 -17.19
C THR A 54 -1.35 11.30 -16.64
N LYS A 55 -0.56 10.38 -17.23
CA LYS A 55 -0.49 8.99 -16.75
C LYS A 55 0.09 8.87 -15.34
N LEU A 56 1.10 9.69 -15.01
CA LEU A 56 1.70 9.73 -13.67
C LEU A 56 0.69 10.23 -12.62
N ARG A 57 -0.09 11.27 -12.94
CA ARG A 57 -1.15 11.78 -12.06
C ARG A 57 -2.25 10.73 -11.84
N VAL A 58 -2.68 10.05 -12.90
CA VAL A 58 -3.66 8.95 -12.77
C VAL A 58 -3.13 7.84 -11.86
N ALA A 59 -1.85 7.46 -11.99
CA ALA A 59 -1.23 6.46 -11.12
C ALA A 59 -1.14 6.92 -9.65
N ILE A 60 -0.78 8.19 -9.42
CA ILE A 60 -0.76 8.81 -8.07
C ILE A 60 -2.16 8.76 -7.44
N GLU A 61 -3.19 9.22 -8.15
CA GLU A 61 -4.56 9.25 -7.63
C GLU A 61 -5.13 7.84 -7.39
N LYS A 62 -4.77 6.87 -8.24
CA LYS A 62 -5.12 5.46 -8.01
C LYS A 62 -4.51 4.95 -6.70
N ASN A 63 -3.22 5.18 -6.48
CA ASN A 63 -2.54 4.72 -5.27
C ASN A 63 -3.10 5.40 -3.99
N LYS A 64 -3.44 6.69 -4.06
CA LYS A 64 -4.12 7.39 -2.96
C LYS A 64 -5.48 6.76 -2.64
N THR A 65 -6.25 6.42 -3.69
CA THR A 65 -7.54 5.75 -3.53
C THR A 65 -7.38 4.38 -2.89
N GLU A 66 -6.34 3.63 -3.27
CA GLU A 66 -6.04 2.31 -2.70
C GLU A 66 -5.67 2.39 -1.22
N ILE A 67 -4.84 3.37 -0.83
CA ILE A 67 -4.54 3.65 0.58
C ILE A 67 -5.82 3.94 1.37
N ALA A 68 -6.69 4.82 0.85
CA ALA A 68 -7.94 5.18 1.53
C ALA A 68 -8.88 3.98 1.73
N ILE A 69 -8.89 3.02 0.81
CA ILE A 69 -9.63 1.76 0.95
C ILE A 69 -9.04 0.93 2.10
N TRP A 70 -7.72 0.77 2.16
CA TRP A 70 -7.08 0.03 3.25
C TRP A 70 -7.25 0.69 4.62
N GLU A 71 -7.18 2.02 4.69
CA GLU A 71 -7.49 2.78 5.91
C GLU A 71 -8.93 2.56 6.36
N THR A 72 -9.88 2.53 5.41
CA THR A 72 -11.28 2.20 5.70
C THR A 72 -11.43 0.78 6.26
N CYS A 73 -10.71 -0.19 5.70
CA CYS A 73 -10.69 -1.57 6.23
C CYS A 73 -10.13 -1.62 7.66
N LEU A 74 -9.06 -0.86 7.94
CA LEU A 74 -8.47 -0.76 9.28
C LEU A 74 -9.46 -0.14 10.28
N ASP A 75 -10.14 0.92 9.89
CA ASP A 75 -11.18 1.57 10.70
C ASP A 75 -12.33 0.61 11.01
N MET A 76 -12.80 -0.15 10.02
CA MET A 76 -13.82 -1.18 10.21
C MET A 76 -13.35 -2.26 11.19
N LEU A 77 -12.11 -2.73 11.08
CA LEU A 77 -11.52 -3.72 11.97
C LEU A 77 -11.44 -3.21 13.43
N ASN A 78 -11.20 -1.91 13.61
CA ASN A 78 -11.14 -1.28 14.92
C ASN A 78 -12.53 -1.05 15.53
N ARG A 79 -13.54 -0.75 14.72
CA ARG A 79 -14.93 -0.58 15.19
C ARG A 79 -15.59 -1.87 15.66
N LEU A 80 -15.13 -3.03 15.20
CA LEU A 80 -15.62 -4.33 15.68
C LEU A 80 -15.27 -4.61 17.16
N GLU A 81 -14.39 -3.80 17.79
CA GLU A 81 -14.10 -3.86 19.23
C GLU A 81 -15.01 -3.01 20.12
N GLY A 82 -15.82 -2.12 19.53
CA GLY A 82 -16.65 -1.14 20.24
C GLY A 82 -18.04 -1.66 20.63
#